data_AF-A0A3M0SBC4-F1
#
_entry.id   AF-A0A3M0SBC4-F1
#
_cell.length_a   1.000
_cell.length_b   1.000
_cell.length_c   1.000
_cell.angle_alpha   90.00
_cell.angle_beta   90.00
_cell.angle_gamma   90.00
#
_symmetry.space_group_name_H-M   'P 1'
#
loop_
_entity.id
_entity.type
_entity.pdbx_description
1 polymer ?
#
loop_
_entity_poly.entity_id
_entity_poly.type
_entity_poly.pdbx_seq_one_letter_code
_entity_poly.pdbx_strand_id
1 'polypeptide(L)'
;MIEFNEKEIKYIKENMDNVLEIFNKGSKKELQTYIEEIGGSMIDVVIMFSRNGYKLLDKVNEIDYLNDKIIDFVRYGMGMWVWTDAYMESAEEVFEYVPDVTYCGIYEKLISEED
;
A
#
# COMPACT_ATOMS: atom_id res chain seq x y z
N MET A 1 -6.56 -2.50 -13.97
CA MET A 1 -7.26 -1.87 -12.84
C MET A 1 -7.54 -2.96 -11.83
N ILE A 2 -6.91 -2.86 -10.67
CA ILE A 2 -6.98 -3.88 -9.64
C ILE A 2 -8.23 -3.64 -8.80
N GLU A 3 -9.10 -4.64 -8.75
CA GLU A 3 -10.29 -4.62 -7.90
C GLU A 3 -9.93 -4.97 -6.46
N PHE A 4 -10.08 -4.01 -5.55
CA PHE A 4 -9.89 -4.23 -4.11
C PHE A 4 -11.23 -4.51 -3.42
N ASN A 5 -11.29 -5.55 -2.60
CA ASN A 5 -12.48 -5.83 -1.79
C ASN A 5 -12.49 -4.99 -0.50
N GLU A 6 -13.62 -4.98 0.22
CA GLU A 6 -13.78 -4.18 1.44
C GLU A 6 -12.71 -4.48 2.51
N LYS A 7 -12.28 -5.74 2.64
CA LYS A 7 -11.25 -6.15 3.61
C LYS A 7 -9.90 -5.55 3.25
N GLU A 8 -9.54 -5.57 1.97
CA GLU A 8 -8.29 -5.00 1.45
C GLU A 8 -8.31 -3.47 1.54
N ILE A 9 -9.40 -2.81 1.18
CA ILE A 9 -9.55 -1.36 1.34
C ILE A 9 -9.36 -0.94 2.80
N LYS A 10 -9.98 -1.68 3.72
CA LYS A 10 -9.80 -1.44 5.15
C LYS A 10 -8.35 -1.62 5.58
N TYR A 11 -7.70 -2.69 5.12
CA TYR A 11 -6.30 -2.97 5.42
C TYR A 11 -5.36 -1.88 4.88
N ILE A 12 -5.58 -1.42 3.66
CA ILE A 12 -4.83 -0.32 3.03
C ILE A 12 -5.01 0.96 3.85
N LYS A 13 -6.25 1.27 4.26
CA LYS A 13 -6.53 2.44 5.12
C LYS A 13 -5.78 2.36 6.45
N GLU A 14 -5.78 1.21 7.12
CA GLU A 14 -5.05 1.02 8.39
C GLU A 14 -3.55 1.26 8.20
N ASN A 15 -2.98 0.82 7.08
CA ASN A 15 -1.59 1.13 6.72
C ASN A 15 -1.39 2.64 6.47
N MET A 16 -2.28 3.31 5.74
CA MET A 16 -2.22 4.77 5.56
C MET A 16 -2.31 5.54 6.89
N ASP A 17 -3.14 5.09 7.82
CA ASP A 17 -3.26 5.68 9.16
C ASP A 17 -1.96 5.51 9.96
N ASN A 18 -1.28 4.36 9.86
CA ASN A 18 0.04 4.15 10.47
C ASN A 18 1.09 5.13 9.90
N VAL A 19 1.05 5.37 8.58
CA VAL A 19 1.92 6.37 7.94
C VAL A 19 1.67 7.76 8.51
N LEU A 20 0.41 8.17 8.64
CA LEU A 20 0.06 9.47 9.23
C LEU A 20 0.46 9.56 10.70
N GLU A 21 0.37 8.48 11.45
CA GLU A 21 0.81 8.46 12.84
C GLU A 21 2.32 8.70 12.95
N ILE A 22 3.13 7.99 12.15
CA ILE A 22 4.58 8.20 12.07
C ILE A 22 4.87 9.64 11.62
N PHE A 23 4.18 10.14 10.60
CA PHE A 23 4.38 11.49 10.09
C PHE A 23 4.10 12.58 11.14
N ASN A 24 3.04 12.41 11.93
CA ASN A 24 2.58 13.43 12.89
C ASN A 24 3.26 13.33 14.25
N LYS A 25 3.62 12.12 14.70
CA LYS A 25 4.08 11.84 16.07
C LYS A 25 5.42 11.12 16.14
N GLY A 26 5.94 10.66 15.01
CA GLY A 26 7.20 9.93 14.95
C GLY A 26 8.38 10.80 15.41
N SER A 27 9.37 10.14 15.98
CA SER A 27 10.66 10.76 16.27
C SER A 27 11.34 11.21 14.98
N LYS A 28 12.30 12.13 15.08
CA LYS A 28 13.12 12.55 13.94
C LYS A 28 13.75 11.37 13.20
N LYS A 29 14.20 10.34 13.92
CA LYS A 29 14.84 9.16 13.33
C LYS A 29 13.83 8.33 12.55
N GLU A 30 12.65 8.07 13.11
CA GLU A 30 11.59 7.32 12.43
C GLU A 30 11.13 8.06 11.17
N LEU A 31 10.97 9.38 11.24
CA LEU A 31 10.63 10.21 10.09
C LEU A 31 11.72 10.17 9.00
N GLN A 32 13.00 10.21 9.37
CA GLN A 32 14.10 10.11 8.41
C GLN A 32 14.13 8.76 7.72
N THR A 33 14.08 7.67 8.48
CA THR A 33 14.01 6.30 7.93
C THR A 33 12.81 6.14 7.00
N TYR A 34 11.64 6.61 7.43
CA TYR A 34 10.42 6.54 6.63
C TYR A 34 10.55 7.29 5.30
N ILE A 35 11.09 8.52 5.30
CA ILE A 35 11.30 9.31 4.08
C ILE A 35 12.31 8.63 3.14
N GLU A 36 13.37 8.03 3.69
CA GLU A 36 14.44 7.37 2.93
C GLU A 36 13.99 6.04 2.33
N GLU A 37 13.13 5.27 3.02
CA GLU A 37 12.72 3.92 2.61
C GLU A 37 11.41 3.89 1.81
N ILE A 38 10.41 4.66 2.21
CA ILE A 38 9.07 4.66 1.59
C ILE A 38 8.94 5.79 0.55
N GLY A 39 9.74 6.85 0.67
CA GLY A 39 9.77 7.95 -0.27
C GLY A 39 8.65 8.98 -0.06
N GLY A 40 8.96 10.25 -0.33
CA GLY A 40 8.01 11.37 -0.14
C GLY A 40 6.75 11.27 -0.99
N SER A 41 6.81 10.63 -2.17
CA SER A 41 5.66 10.44 -3.06
C SER A 41 4.54 9.61 -2.42
N MET A 42 4.87 8.66 -1.54
CA MET A 42 3.86 7.85 -0.85
C MET A 42 3.15 8.65 0.24
N ILE A 43 3.85 9.57 0.90
CA ILE A 43 3.23 10.49 1.86
C ILE A 43 2.19 11.38 1.15
N ASP A 44 2.49 11.86 -0.06
CA ASP A 44 1.54 12.65 -0.85
C ASP A 44 0.28 11.87 -1.19
N VAL A 45 0.40 10.57 -1.53
CA VAL A 45 -0.75 9.68 -1.75
C VAL A 45 -1.58 9.55 -0.48
N VAL A 46 -0.95 9.27 0.66
CA VAL A 46 -1.63 9.14 1.96
C VAL A 46 -2.36 10.43 2.33
N ILE A 47 -1.74 11.59 2.11
CA ILE A 47 -2.35 12.91 2.35
C ILE A 47 -3.55 13.13 1.41
N MET A 48 -3.46 12.73 0.14
CA MET A 48 -4.54 12.86 -0.83
C MET A 48 -5.80 12.10 -0.36
N PHE A 49 -5.66 10.85 0.05
CA PHE A 49 -6.77 10.02 0.52
C PHE A 49 -7.32 10.49 1.88
N SER A 50 -6.45 10.83 2.83
CA SER A 50 -6.85 11.19 4.19
C SER A 50 -7.54 12.54 4.31
N ARG A 51 -7.16 13.55 3.51
CA ARG A 51 -7.72 14.91 3.56
C ARG A 51 -9.23 14.99 3.33
N ASN A 52 -9.81 13.98 2.68
CA ASN A 52 -11.24 13.90 2.40
C ASN A 52 -11.97 12.90 3.30
N GLY A 53 -11.40 12.56 4.46
CA GLY A 53 -11.95 11.56 5.38
C GLY A 53 -12.00 10.17 4.74
N TYR A 54 -11.03 9.86 3.88
CA TYR A 54 -10.92 8.60 3.15
C TYR A 54 -12.06 8.27 2.17
N LYS A 55 -12.98 9.20 1.88
CA LYS A 55 -14.06 8.99 0.88
C LYS A 55 -13.57 8.63 -0.53
N LEU A 56 -12.33 9.00 -0.85
CA LEU A 56 -11.73 8.62 -2.12
C LEU A 56 -11.41 7.12 -2.19
N LEU A 57 -11.24 6.42 -1.06
CA LEU A 57 -11.07 4.97 -1.03
C LEU A 57 -12.31 4.25 -1.55
N ASP A 58 -13.50 4.79 -1.32
CA ASP A 58 -14.78 4.22 -1.83
C ASP A 58 -14.89 4.27 -3.36
N LYS A 59 -13.93 4.92 -4.04
CA LYS A 59 -13.92 5.16 -5.49
C LYS A 59 -12.73 4.54 -6.21
N VAL A 60 -11.88 3.79 -5.52
CA VAL A 60 -10.63 3.29 -6.11
C VAL A 60 -10.85 2.20 -7.15
N ASN A 61 -11.97 1.46 -7.09
CA ASN A 61 -12.36 0.49 -8.12
C ASN A 61 -13.16 1.13 -9.27
N GLU A 62 -13.51 2.42 -9.16
CA GLU A 62 -14.31 3.11 -10.18
C GLU A 62 -13.49 4.12 -11.00
N ILE A 63 -12.31 4.51 -10.51
CA ILE A 63 -11.52 5.63 -11.06
C ILE A 63 -10.07 5.19 -11.20
N ASP A 64 -9.60 5.02 -12.45
CA ASP A 64 -8.23 4.60 -12.80
C ASP A 64 -7.16 5.40 -12.04
N TYR A 65 -7.27 6.73 -12.04
CA TYR A 65 -6.29 7.58 -11.34
C TYR A 65 -6.18 7.27 -9.84
N LEU A 66 -7.30 6.96 -9.17
CA LEU A 66 -7.28 6.59 -7.76
C LEU A 66 -6.75 5.17 -7.58
N ASN A 67 -7.11 4.25 -8.48
CA ASN A 67 -6.60 2.88 -8.51
C ASN A 67 -5.07 2.87 -8.63
N ASP A 68 -4.52 3.59 -9.60
CA ASP A 68 -3.08 3.73 -9.84
C ASP A 68 -2.36 4.26 -8.59
N LYS A 69 -2.96 5.23 -7.88
CA LYS A 69 -2.38 5.77 -6.65
C LYS A 69 -2.42 4.77 -5.50
N ILE A 70 -3.45 3.94 -5.41
CA ILE A 70 -3.49 2.84 -4.45
C ILE A 70 -2.46 1.77 -4.81
N ILE A 71 -2.33 1.41 -6.09
CA ILE A 71 -1.32 0.47 -6.60
C ILE A 71 0.08 0.95 -6.23
N ASP A 72 0.39 2.22 -6.51
CA ASP A 72 1.65 2.87 -6.09
C ASP A 72 1.88 2.71 -4.59
N PHE A 73 0.86 3.00 -3.77
CA PHE A 73 0.97 2.92 -2.32
C PHE A 73 1.14 1.49 -1.81
N VAL A 74 0.40 0.51 -2.31
CA VAL A 74 0.57 -0.89 -1.86
C VAL A 74 1.92 -1.44 -2.32
N ARG A 75 2.37 -1.08 -3.53
CA ARG A 75 3.65 -1.54 -4.06
C ARG A 75 4.82 -0.97 -3.28
N TYR A 76 4.87 0.36 -3.11
CA TYR A 76 6.02 1.04 -2.50
C TYR A 76 5.81 1.32 -1.02
N GLY A 77 4.66 1.89 -0.65
CA GLY A 77 4.34 2.27 0.73
C GLY A 77 4.17 1.10 1.69
N MET A 78 3.64 -0.03 1.21
CA MET A 78 3.52 -1.26 2.00
C MET A 78 4.68 -2.24 1.77
N GLY A 79 5.68 -1.86 0.97
CA GLY A 79 6.90 -2.65 0.78
C GLY A 79 6.75 -3.90 -0.09
N MET A 80 5.65 -4.06 -0.84
CA MET A 80 5.43 -5.25 -1.67
C MET A 80 6.44 -5.41 -2.81
N TRP A 81 7.08 -4.32 -3.25
CA TRP A 81 8.15 -4.34 -4.25
C TRP A 81 9.34 -5.24 -3.86
N VAL A 82 9.59 -5.47 -2.57
CA VAL A 82 10.71 -6.31 -2.13
C VAL A 82 10.54 -7.76 -2.58
N TRP A 83 9.28 -8.22 -2.71
CA TRP A 83 8.95 -9.57 -3.11
C TRP A 83 9.10 -9.75 -4.62
N THR A 84 8.70 -8.74 -5.41
CA THR A 84 8.96 -8.74 -6.86
C THR A 84 10.45 -8.69 -7.16
N ASP A 85 11.23 -7.89 -6.42
CA ASP A 85 12.69 -7.81 -6.57
C ASP A 85 13.40 -9.10 -6.11
N ALA A 86 12.77 -9.87 -5.22
CA ALA A 86 13.20 -11.20 -4.81
C ALA A 86 12.75 -12.31 -5.78
N TYR A 87 12.10 -11.97 -6.90
CA TYR A 87 11.56 -12.91 -7.89
C TYR A 87 10.52 -13.88 -7.30
N MET A 88 9.73 -13.44 -6.32
CA MET A 88 8.57 -14.19 -5.90
C MET A 88 7.47 -14.09 -6.96
N GLU A 89 6.74 -15.18 -7.18
CA GLU A 89 5.72 -15.31 -8.24
C GLU A 89 4.33 -15.66 -7.68
N SER A 90 4.17 -15.79 -6.36
CA SER A 90 2.89 -16.16 -5.76
C SER A 90 2.67 -15.62 -4.35
N ALA A 91 1.41 -15.52 -3.95
CA ALA A 91 1.02 -15.26 -2.55
C ALA A 91 1.57 -16.32 -1.59
N GLU A 92 1.71 -17.57 -2.05
CA GLU A 92 2.16 -18.71 -1.23
C GLU A 92 3.62 -18.55 -0.82
N GLU A 93 4.49 -18.12 -1.74
CA GLU A 93 5.90 -17.81 -1.44
C GLU A 93 6.03 -16.64 -0.47
N VAL A 94 5.26 -15.57 -0.65
CA VAL A 94 5.28 -14.41 0.25
C VAL A 94 4.75 -14.78 1.65
N PHE A 95 3.75 -15.67 1.73
CA PHE A 95 3.15 -16.10 2.99
C PHE A 95 4.14 -16.79 3.93
N GLU A 96 5.20 -17.40 3.41
CA GLU A 96 6.29 -17.99 4.21
C GLU A 96 7.04 -16.94 5.06
N TYR A 97 7.05 -15.68 4.63
CA TYR A 97 7.75 -14.57 5.28
C TYR A 97 6.79 -13.59 5.96
N VAL A 98 5.62 -13.36 5.37
CA VAL A 98 4.58 -12.47 5.88
C VAL A 98 3.29 -13.27 6.00
N PRO A 99 3.00 -13.88 7.17
CA PRO A 99 1.82 -14.73 7.37
C PRO A 99 0.53 -13.91 7.53
N ASP A 100 0.26 -12.99 6.61
CA ASP A 100 -0.94 -12.16 6.52
C ASP A 100 -1.62 -12.42 5.17
N VAL A 101 -2.78 -13.08 5.21
CA VAL A 101 -3.56 -13.45 4.03
C VAL A 101 -4.02 -12.22 3.23
N THR A 102 -4.29 -11.09 3.89
CA THR A 102 -4.75 -9.88 3.19
C THR A 102 -3.61 -9.23 2.44
N TYR A 103 -2.43 -9.16 3.06
CA TYR A 103 -1.21 -8.69 2.41
C TYR A 103 -0.87 -9.55 1.18
N CYS A 104 -0.85 -10.87 1.34
CA CYS A 104 -0.50 -11.79 0.25
C CYS A 104 -1.55 -11.76 -0.89
N GLY A 105 -2.83 -11.64 -0.56
CA GLY A 105 -3.89 -11.50 -1.57
C GLY A 105 -3.80 -10.20 -2.38
N ILE A 106 -3.39 -9.09 -1.75
CA ILE A 106 -3.12 -7.84 -2.50
C ILE A 106 -1.91 -8.01 -3.40
N TYR A 107 -0.84 -8.64 -2.90
CA TYR A 107 0.36 -8.91 -3.68
C TYR A 107 0.07 -9.75 -4.94
N GLU A 108 -0.70 -10.83 -4.80
CA GLU A 108 -1.06 -11.69 -5.95
C GLU A 108 -1.79 -10.92 -7.05
N LYS A 109 -2.67 -9.97 -6.67
CA LYS A 109 -3.33 -9.09 -7.64
C LYS A 109 -2.36 -8.16 -8.36
N LEU A 110 -1.31 -7.69 -7.70
CA LEU A 110 -0.33 -6.79 -8.29
C LEU A 110 0.50 -7.47 -9.38
N ILE A 111 0.90 -8.72 -9.17
CA ILE A 111 1.72 -9.47 -10.12
C ILE A 111 0.89 -10.06 -11.26
N SER A 112 -0.39 -10.36 -11.01
CA SER A 112 -1.31 -10.86 -12.05
C SER A 112 -1.68 -9.82 -13.13
N GLU A 113 -1.40 -8.53 -12.91
CA GLU A 113 -1.55 -7.49 -13.94
C GLU A 113 -0.27 -7.25 -14.76
N GLU A 114 0.87 -7.84 -14.38
CA GLU A 114 2.15 -7.69 -15.10
C GLU A 114 2.34 -8.72 -16.23
N ASP A 115 1.50 -9.77 -16.28
CA ASP A 115 1.43 -10.81 -17.31
C ASP A 115 0.36 -10.54 -18.38
#